data_AF-A0A2A9FI72-F1
#
_entry.id   AF-A0A2A9FI72-F1
#
_cell.length_a   1.000
_cell.length_b   1.000
_cell.length_c   1.000
_cell.angle_alpha   90.00
_cell.angle_beta   90.00
_cell.angle_gamma   90.00
#
_symmetry.space_group_name_H-M   'P 1'
#
loop_
_entity.id
_entity.type
_entity.pdbx_description
1 polymer ?
#
loop_
_entity_poly.entity_id
_entity_poly.type
_entity_poly.pdbx_seq_one_letter_code
_entity_poly.pdbx_strand_id
1 'polypeptide(L)'
;MTRFESTVDCLVLRGARAGVGLGYTLEAAAVRLADDIAELRVDGGLPAHMCTVITVLPQQRVLEIRVEGLSVEADPDRTTIREVTHALFELASYHNIVALDATTPPFFTQRILFVDREGRPFSAMIGSGIGDVESLTSPPKNQPGRVAPA
;
A
#
# COMPACT_ATOMS: atom_id res chain seq x y z
N MET A 1 2.49 -7.33 42.44
CA MET A 1 1.61 -7.27 41.26
C MET A 1 1.48 -5.83 40.83
N THR A 2 2.31 -5.40 39.88
CA THR A 2 2.23 -4.08 39.25
C THR A 2 1.83 -4.29 37.80
N ARG A 3 0.66 -3.74 37.43
CA ARG A 3 0.14 -3.68 36.06
C ARG A 3 1.17 -2.97 35.17
N PHE A 4 1.60 -3.63 34.10
CA PHE A 4 2.19 -2.94 32.96
C PHE A 4 1.03 -2.41 32.12
N GLU A 5 0.81 -1.10 32.16
CA GLU A 5 0.04 -0.40 31.13
C GLU A 5 0.82 -0.52 29.82
N SER A 6 0.29 -1.33 28.89
CA SER A 6 0.81 -1.46 27.54
C SER A 6 0.25 -0.33 26.68
N THR A 7 0.80 0.87 26.83
CA THR A 7 0.66 1.94 25.85
C THR A 7 1.76 1.74 24.81
N VAL A 8 1.49 0.92 23.80
CA VAL A 8 2.46 0.65 22.72
C VAL A 8 1.76 0.82 21.38
N ASP A 9 1.44 2.07 21.05
CA ASP A 9 1.34 2.50 19.65
C ASP A 9 2.79 2.72 19.15
N CYS A 10 3.45 1.63 18.78
CA CYS A 10 4.80 1.68 18.21
C CYS A 10 4.73 1.75 16.68
N LEU A 11 4.45 2.94 16.14
CA LEU A 11 4.81 3.30 14.77
C LEU A 11 6.34 3.41 14.68
N VAL A 12 7.04 2.28 14.49
CA VAL A 12 8.48 2.28 14.20
C VAL A 12 8.69 2.40 12.69
N LEU A 13 8.54 3.61 12.17
CA LEU A 13 9.06 3.98 10.85
C LEU A 13 10.58 4.22 10.96
N ARG A 14 11.39 3.18 10.67
CA ARG A 14 12.83 3.37 10.50
C ARG A 14 13.09 4.05 9.15
N GLY A 15 13.30 5.37 9.17
CA GLY A 15 14.29 6.01 8.29
C GLY A 15 13.83 6.72 7.02
N ALA A 16 12.66 7.37 6.97
CA ALA A 16 12.35 8.26 5.85
C ALA A 16 11.51 9.48 6.21
N ARG A 17 11.95 10.65 5.72
CA ARG A 17 11.15 11.88 5.68
C ARG A 17 10.43 11.93 4.32
N ALA A 18 9.10 11.94 4.33
CA ALA A 18 8.31 12.12 3.13
C ALA A 18 8.38 13.58 2.64
N GLY A 19 8.63 13.78 1.34
CA GLY A 19 8.39 15.05 0.66
C GLY A 19 6.91 15.26 0.33
N VAL A 20 6.52 16.50 0.03
CA VAL A 20 5.14 16.86 -0.30
C VAL A 20 4.87 16.60 -1.80
N GLY A 21 4.14 15.51 -2.11
CA GLY A 21 3.65 15.14 -3.45
C GLY A 21 3.32 13.64 -3.57
N LEU A 22 2.48 13.22 -4.52
CA LEU A 22 2.35 11.81 -4.90
C LEU A 22 3.74 11.30 -5.33
N GLY A 23 4.27 10.34 -4.57
CA GLY A 23 5.34 9.40 -4.94
C GLY A 23 6.57 9.92 -5.66
N TYR A 24 7.74 9.85 -5.00
CA TYR A 24 8.98 9.60 -5.74
C TYR A 24 9.91 8.57 -5.07
N THR A 25 9.66 8.18 -3.82
CA THR A 25 10.43 7.13 -3.15
C THR A 25 9.52 6.12 -2.48
N LEU A 26 10.00 4.87 -2.39
CA LEU A 26 9.27 3.76 -1.80
C LEU A 26 8.97 4.01 -0.31
N GLU A 27 9.86 4.73 0.35
CA GLU A 27 9.72 5.10 1.74
C GLU A 27 8.66 6.19 1.96
N ALA A 28 8.51 7.14 1.02
CA ALA A 28 7.44 8.12 1.08
C ALA A 28 6.06 7.43 0.92
N ALA A 29 5.98 6.43 0.04
CA ALA A 29 4.78 5.59 -0.09
C ALA A 29 4.50 4.81 1.21
N ALA A 30 5.52 4.26 1.85
CA ALA A 30 5.37 3.55 3.12
C ALA A 30 4.88 4.44 4.27
N VAL A 31 5.35 5.68 4.37
CA VAL A 31 4.88 6.65 5.38
C VAL A 31 3.40 6.97 5.15
N ARG A 32 3.01 7.32 3.92
CA ARG A 32 1.62 7.65 3.59
C ARG A 32 0.68 6.48 3.81
N LEU A 33 1.10 5.28 3.39
CA LEU A 33 0.34 4.06 3.63
C LEU A 33 0.17 3.76 5.12
N ALA A 34 1.15 4.09 5.97
CA ALA A 34 1.01 3.94 7.42
C ALA A 34 -0.07 4.88 7.97
N ASP A 35 -0.13 6.11 7.49
CA ASP A 35 -1.16 7.10 7.85
C ASP A 35 -2.55 6.64 7.38
N ASP A 36 -2.67 6.18 6.13
CA ASP A 36 -3.93 5.68 5.57
C ASP A 36 -4.46 4.44 6.32
N ILE A 37 -3.57 3.52 6.72
CA ILE A 37 -3.93 2.35 7.54
C ILE A 37 -4.39 2.79 8.93
N ALA A 38 -3.79 3.84 9.50
CA ALA A 38 -4.20 4.38 10.79
C ALA A 38 -5.59 5.01 10.70
N GLU A 39 -5.87 5.78 9.66
CA GLU A 39 -7.19 6.36 9.38
C GLU A 39 -8.25 5.27 9.20
N LEU A 40 -7.99 4.27 8.34
CA LEU A 40 -8.92 3.16 8.11
C LEU A 40 -9.22 2.39 9.41
N ARG A 41 -8.25 2.26 10.31
CA ARG A 41 -8.46 1.65 11.63
C ARG A 41 -9.36 2.51 12.52
N VAL A 42 -9.17 3.82 12.55
CA VAL A 42 -10.03 4.75 13.32
C VAL A 42 -11.48 4.68 12.85
N ASP A 43 -11.70 4.52 11.56
CA ASP A 43 -13.02 4.39 10.96
C ASP A 43 -13.66 3.00 11.15
N GLY A 44 -12.96 2.06 11.80
CA GLY A 44 -13.43 0.71 12.03
C GLY A 44 -13.33 -0.23 10.83
N GLY A 45 -12.62 0.18 9.77
CA GLY A 45 -12.38 -0.64 8.58
C GLY A 45 -11.36 -1.77 8.78
N LEU A 46 -10.65 -1.78 9.91
CA LEU A 46 -9.72 -2.85 10.29
C LEU A 46 -10.02 -3.35 11.73
N PRO A 47 -9.85 -4.65 12.02
CA PRO A 47 -10.01 -5.17 13.37
C PRO A 47 -9.05 -4.51 14.37
N ALA A 48 -9.57 -4.04 15.51
CA ALA A 48 -8.78 -3.29 16.50
C ALA A 48 -7.61 -4.07 17.13
N HIS A 49 -7.69 -5.39 17.14
CA HIS A 49 -6.65 -6.27 17.69
C HIS A 49 -5.53 -6.61 16.68
N MET A 50 -5.66 -6.13 15.44
CA MET A 50 -4.71 -6.38 14.36
C MET A 50 -3.60 -5.33 14.32
N CYS A 51 -2.37 -5.79 14.19
CA CYS A 51 -1.19 -4.93 14.02
C CYS A 51 -0.63 -5.04 12.61
N THR A 52 -0.09 -3.93 12.10
CA THR A 52 0.55 -3.86 10.78
C THR A 52 1.98 -3.34 10.92
N VAL A 53 2.93 -4.02 10.29
CA VAL A 53 4.32 -3.58 10.19
C VAL A 53 4.69 -3.42 8.73
N ILE A 54 5.08 -2.20 8.33
CA ILE A 54 5.52 -1.91 6.96
C ILE A 54 7.04 -2.02 6.88
N THR A 55 7.53 -2.86 5.97
CA THR A 55 8.95 -3.01 5.65
C THR A 55 9.21 -2.56 4.22
N VAL A 56 10.18 -1.67 4.05
CA VAL A 56 10.62 -1.19 2.75
C VAL A 56 11.87 -1.95 2.33
N LEU A 57 11.85 -2.54 1.14
CA LEU A 57 12.97 -3.27 0.53
C LEU A 57 13.37 -2.58 -0.80
N PRO A 58 14.14 -1.47 -0.74
CA PRO A 58 14.39 -0.63 -1.91
C PRO A 58 15.08 -1.36 -3.06
N GLN A 59 16.05 -2.23 -2.76
CA GLN A 59 16.81 -2.96 -3.79
C GLN A 59 15.92 -3.95 -4.57
N GLN A 60 14.83 -4.41 -3.95
CA GLN A 60 13.88 -5.34 -4.56
C GLN A 60 12.66 -4.62 -5.13
N ARG A 61 12.53 -3.30 -4.90
CA ARG A 61 11.30 -2.52 -5.13
C ARG A 61 10.08 -3.21 -4.51
N VAL A 62 10.20 -3.66 -3.26
CA VAL A 62 9.11 -4.32 -2.52
C VAL A 62 8.71 -3.48 -1.33
N LEU A 63 7.41 -3.24 -1.19
CA LEU A 63 6.79 -2.76 0.03
C LEU A 63 6.03 -3.93 0.67
N GLU A 64 6.46 -4.32 1.85
CA GLU A 64 5.87 -5.44 2.57
C GLU A 64 5.01 -4.94 3.74
N ILE A 65 3.78 -5.43 3.84
CA ILE A 65 2.87 -5.20 4.95
C ILE A 65 2.72 -6.53 5.68
N ARG A 66 3.36 -6.66 6.83
CA ARG A 66 3.15 -7.80 7.72
C ARG A 66 1.96 -7.52 8.62
N VAL A 67 1.03 -8.46 8.68
CA VAL A 67 -0.21 -8.41 9.45
C VAL A 67 -0.16 -9.43 10.58
N GLU A 68 -0.42 -8.97 11.79
CA GLU A 68 -0.43 -9.76 13.02
C GLU A 68 -1.78 -9.66 13.72
N GLY A 69 -2.10 -10.63 14.57
CA GLY A 69 -3.32 -10.62 15.40
C GLY A 69 -4.49 -11.40 14.81
N LEU A 70 -4.41 -11.83 13.55
CA LEU A 70 -5.37 -12.73 12.92
C LEU A 70 -4.88 -14.18 12.94
N SER A 71 -5.81 -15.13 12.82
CA SER A 71 -5.49 -16.57 12.82
C SER A 71 -6.53 -17.34 12.02
N VAL A 72 -6.11 -18.46 11.41
CA VAL A 72 -7.03 -19.34 10.65
C VAL A 72 -8.03 -20.03 11.59
N GLU A 73 -7.64 -20.27 12.83
CA GLU A 73 -8.48 -20.91 13.84
C GLU A 73 -9.68 -20.03 14.23
N ALA A 74 -9.48 -18.71 14.31
CA ALA A 74 -10.54 -17.75 14.62
C ALA A 74 -11.34 -17.30 13.39
N ASP A 75 -10.81 -17.51 12.18
CA ASP A 75 -11.42 -17.13 10.90
C ASP A 75 -11.31 -18.30 9.88
N PRO A 76 -11.99 -19.43 10.14
CA PRO A 76 -11.81 -20.67 9.38
C PRO A 76 -12.32 -20.56 7.92
N ASP A 77 -13.31 -19.72 7.67
CA ASP A 77 -13.83 -19.41 6.34
C ASP A 77 -12.97 -18.36 5.60
N ARG A 78 -11.99 -17.78 6.30
CA ARG A 78 -11.08 -16.73 5.83
C ARG A 78 -11.77 -15.45 5.41
N THR A 79 -12.96 -15.18 5.95
CA THR A 79 -13.74 -13.98 5.59
C THR A 79 -12.98 -12.73 6.02
N THR A 80 -12.60 -12.64 7.28
CA THR A 80 -11.87 -11.48 7.83
C THR A 80 -10.50 -11.32 7.17
N ILE A 81 -9.79 -12.43 6.96
CA ILE A 81 -8.47 -12.44 6.29
C ILE A 81 -8.60 -11.87 4.86
N ARG A 82 -9.64 -12.27 4.11
CA ARG A 82 -9.87 -11.74 2.76
C ARG A 82 -10.21 -10.26 2.79
N GLU A 83 -11.12 -9.83 3.64
CA GLU A 83 -11.52 -8.42 3.77
C GLU A 83 -10.30 -7.52 4.08
N VAL A 84 -9.49 -7.91 5.07
CA VAL A 84 -8.25 -7.20 5.42
C VAL A 84 -7.26 -7.22 4.26
N THR A 85 -7.10 -8.37 3.57
CA THR A 85 -6.23 -8.47 2.40
C THR A 85 -6.62 -7.47 1.32
N HIS A 86 -7.91 -7.41 1.00
CA HIS A 86 -8.44 -6.51 -0.03
C HIS A 86 -8.27 -5.04 0.35
N ALA A 87 -8.64 -4.67 1.58
CA ALA A 87 -8.51 -3.30 2.07
C ALA A 87 -7.05 -2.80 2.03
N LEU A 88 -6.12 -3.60 2.54
CA LEU A 88 -4.69 -3.26 2.52
C LEU A 88 -4.14 -3.22 1.09
N PHE A 89 -4.62 -4.11 0.21
CA PHE A 89 -4.19 -4.12 -1.19
C PHE A 89 -4.64 -2.85 -1.92
N GLU A 90 -5.89 -2.43 -1.72
CA GLU A 90 -6.45 -1.23 -2.30
C GLU A 90 -5.71 0.02 -1.81
N LEU A 91 -5.51 0.15 -0.49
CA LEU A 91 -4.73 1.26 0.09
C LEU A 91 -3.31 1.35 -0.49
N ALA A 92 -2.58 0.23 -0.54
CA ALA A 92 -1.24 0.23 -1.12
C ALA A 92 -1.23 0.55 -2.62
N SER A 93 -2.30 0.20 -3.34
CA SER A 93 -2.45 0.47 -4.78
C SER A 93 -2.56 1.96 -5.09
N TYR A 94 -3.16 2.77 -4.21
CA TYR A 94 -3.22 4.23 -4.40
C TYR A 94 -1.84 4.89 -4.51
N HIS A 95 -0.83 4.27 -3.90
CA HIS A 95 0.57 4.74 -3.94
C HIS A 95 1.40 4.06 -5.03
N ASN A 96 0.78 3.19 -5.83
CA ASN A 96 1.44 2.29 -6.79
C ASN A 96 0.61 2.12 -8.07
N ILE A 97 0.01 3.21 -8.55
CA ILE A 97 -0.89 3.17 -9.71
C ILE A 97 -0.15 2.61 -10.92
N VAL A 98 -0.76 1.62 -11.57
CA VAL A 98 -0.20 0.96 -12.76
C VAL A 98 -0.85 1.55 -14.01
N ALA A 99 -0.07 2.19 -14.88
CA ALA A 99 -0.58 2.67 -16.17
C ALA A 99 -1.05 1.50 -17.04
N LEU A 100 -2.23 1.63 -17.66
CA LEU A 100 -2.79 0.58 -18.54
C LEU A 100 -2.09 0.46 -19.90
N ASP A 101 -1.15 1.36 -20.22
CA ASP A 101 -0.34 1.28 -21.43
C ASP A 101 0.66 0.10 -21.44
N ALA A 102 0.84 -0.58 -20.30
CA ALA A 102 1.74 -1.71 -20.10
C ALA A 102 3.23 -1.43 -20.42
N THR A 103 3.60 -0.17 -20.65
CA THR A 103 4.98 0.25 -20.93
C THR A 103 5.69 0.78 -19.69
N THR A 104 4.93 1.36 -18.76
CA THR A 104 5.47 1.83 -17.48
C THR A 104 5.35 0.72 -16.43
N PRO A 105 6.48 0.19 -15.91
CA PRO A 105 6.42 -0.79 -14.84
C PRO A 105 5.88 -0.16 -13.55
N PRO A 106 5.20 -0.94 -12.70
CA PRO A 106 4.79 -0.50 -11.37
C PRO A 106 5.98 0.03 -10.55
N PHE A 107 5.72 0.98 -9.67
CA PHE A 107 6.75 1.60 -8.85
C PHE A 107 7.35 0.60 -7.84
N PHE A 108 6.51 -0.27 -7.27
CA PHE A 108 6.91 -1.38 -6.42
C PHE A 108 6.00 -2.59 -6.57
N THR A 109 6.39 -3.69 -5.94
CA THR A 109 5.53 -4.85 -5.67
C THR A 109 5.08 -4.77 -4.22
N GLN A 110 3.77 -4.84 -3.98
CA GLN A 110 3.21 -4.94 -2.64
C GLN A 110 3.13 -6.40 -2.20
N ARG A 111 3.60 -6.69 -0.99
CA ARG A 111 3.55 -8.02 -0.35
C ARG A 111 2.83 -7.92 0.98
N ILE A 112 1.61 -8.45 1.06
CA ILE A 112 0.82 -8.51 2.29
C ILE A 112 1.00 -9.90 2.88
N LEU A 113 1.51 -10.00 4.11
CA LEU A 113 1.89 -11.26 4.75
C LEU A 113 1.21 -11.39 6.10
N PHE A 114 0.33 -12.37 6.26
CA PHE A 114 -0.31 -12.67 7.54
C PHE A 114 0.53 -13.69 8.29
N VAL A 115 0.84 -13.38 9.55
CA VAL A 115 1.63 -14.26 10.42
C VAL A 115 0.87 -14.66 11.68
N ASP A 116 1.13 -15.88 12.16
CA ASP A 116 0.61 -16.38 13.43
C ASP A 116 1.38 -15.78 14.63
N ARG A 117 1.04 -16.23 15.85
CA ARG A 117 1.66 -15.75 17.10
C ARG A 117 3.14 -16.12 17.21
N GLU A 118 3.55 -17.18 16.52
CA GLU A 118 4.92 -17.64 16.40
C GLU A 118 5.69 -16.91 15.28
N GLY A 119 5.03 -15.98 14.58
CA GLY A 119 5.59 -15.21 13.48
C GLY A 119 5.70 -15.99 12.16
N ARG A 120 5.04 -17.14 12.05
CA ARG A 120 5.06 -17.97 10.84
C ARG A 120 3.98 -17.49 9.86
N PRO A 121 4.31 -17.32 8.57
CA PRO A 121 3.31 -16.98 7.57
C PRO A 121 2.25 -18.06 7.40
N PHE A 122 0.97 -17.67 7.33
CA PHE A 122 -0.13 -18.59 7.01
C PHE A 122 -0.97 -18.15 5.81
N SER A 123 -0.89 -16.89 5.41
CA SER A 123 -1.56 -16.33 4.23
C SER A 123 -0.73 -15.19 3.64
N ALA A 124 -0.81 -15.00 2.32
CA ALA A 124 -0.14 -13.91 1.65
C ALA A 124 -0.86 -13.45 0.39
N MET A 125 -0.68 -12.17 0.06
CA MET A 125 -1.00 -11.60 -1.25
C MET A 125 0.22 -10.86 -1.79
N ILE A 126 0.51 -11.06 -3.08
CA ILE A 126 1.57 -10.38 -3.80
C ILE A 126 0.97 -9.80 -5.06
N GLY A 127 1.25 -8.54 -5.34
CA GLY A 127 0.80 -7.87 -6.56
C GLY A 127 1.47 -6.52 -6.73
N SER A 128 0.99 -5.73 -7.69
CA SER A 128 1.65 -4.49 -8.08
C SER A 128 0.74 -3.28 -8.13
N GLY A 129 -0.55 -3.42 -7.83
CA GLY A 129 -1.49 -2.30 -7.77
C GLY A 129 -2.73 -2.52 -8.62
N ILE A 130 -3.55 -1.46 -8.66
CA ILE A 130 -4.74 -1.33 -9.50
C ILE A 130 -4.40 -0.26 -10.55
N GLY A 131 -4.75 -0.54 -11.81
CA GLY A 131 -4.51 0.40 -12.89
C GLY A 131 -5.69 1.32 -13.16
N ASP A 132 -5.40 2.52 -13.66
CA ASP A 132 -6.40 3.50 -14.08
C ASP A 132 -6.15 3.93 -15.54
N VAL A 133 -7.22 4.30 -16.24
CA VAL A 133 -7.13 4.89 -17.57
C VAL A 133 -6.77 6.37 -17.41
N GLU A 134 -5.47 6.69 -17.34
CA GLU A 134 -5.07 8.07 -17.63
C GLU A 134 -5.40 8.34 -19.11
N SER A 135 -6.35 9.26 -19.36
CA SER A 135 -6.58 9.76 -20.71
C SER A 135 -5.30 10.41 -21.20
N LEU A 136 -4.59 9.74 -22.11
CA LEU A 136 -3.52 10.33 -22.90
C LEU A 136 -4.07 11.62 -23.54
N THR A 137 -3.82 12.77 -22.93
CA THR A 137 -4.13 14.06 -23.55
C THR A 137 -3.46 14.06 -24.92
N SER A 138 -4.29 14.27 -25.93
CA SER A 138 -4.03 14.01 -27.34
C SER A 138 -2.72 14.63 -27.84
N PRO A 139 -2.05 14.07 -28.88
CA PRO A 139 -0.91 14.72 -29.49
C PRO A 139 -1.30 16.12 -29.98
N PRO A 140 -0.39 17.10 -29.94
CA PRO A 140 -0.70 18.46 -30.34
C PRO A 140 -1.22 18.46 -31.78
N LYS A 141 -2.38 19.10 -31.98
CA LYS A 141 -2.84 19.46 -33.33
C LYS A 141 -1.77 20.37 -33.93
N ASN A 142 -0.86 19.81 -34.71
CA ASN A 142 -0.12 20.56 -35.70
C ASN A 142 -1.15 21.18 -36.64
N GLN A 143 -1.49 22.45 -36.41
CA GLN A 143 -2.13 23.28 -37.42
C GLN A 143 -1.05 23.68 -38.44
N PRO A 144 -1.12 23.25 -39.71
CA PRO A 144 -0.42 23.96 -40.77
C PRO A 144 -1.34 25.09 -41.21
N GLY A 145 -1.25 26.21 -40.49
CA GLY A 145 -2.06 27.40 -40.73
C GLY A 145 -1.22 28.67 -40.74
N ARG A 146 -0.21 28.75 -41.62
CA ARG A 146 0.46 29.97 -42.13
C ARG A 146 1.56 29.49 -43.09
N VAL A 147 1.68 29.97 -44.33
CA VAL A 147 1.93 31.34 -44.85
C VAL A 147 1.33 31.37 -46.29
N ALA A 148 0.89 32.46 -46.95
CA ALA A 148 1.22 33.88 -46.91
C ALA A 148 0.15 34.74 -47.66
N PRO A 149 0.25 36.09 -47.64
CA PRO A 149 -0.73 37.02 -48.18
C PRO A 149 -0.63 37.20 -49.71
N ALA A 150 -1.58 37.99 -50.23
CA ALA A 150 -1.89 38.33 -51.63
C ALA A 150 -0.71 38.49 -52.60
#